data_AF-A0A7W0TZ59-F1
#
_entry.id   AF-A0A7W0TZ59-F1
#
_cell.length_a   1.000
_cell.length_b   1.000
_cell.length_c   1.000
_cell.angle_alpha   90.00
_cell.angle_beta   90.00
_cell.angle_gamma   90.00
#
_symmetry.space_group_name_H-M   'P 1'
#
loop_
_entity.id
_entity.type
_entity.pdbx_description
1 polymer ?
#
loop_
_entity_poly.entity_id
_entity_poly.type
_entity_poly.pdbx_seq_one_letter_code
_entity_poly.pdbx_strand_id
1 'polypeptide(L)'
;MADSGLHAGEREAISLALERRASYVLCDDRDARLWMEAIGLEPLGCIGILLRAKRLGILPAIKPPLDDLRTVGLYVGDRLYQQILAREGEPVDRASPSARQSDETDGSRTSPA
;
A
#
# COMPACT_ATOMS: atom_id res chain seq x y z
N MET A 1 1.02 19.21 -21.12
CA MET A 1 0.82 19.13 -19.66
C MET A 1 1.13 17.70 -19.28
N ALA A 2 2.08 17.48 -18.38
CA ALA A 2 2.48 16.13 -17.97
C ALA A 2 1.26 15.42 -17.39
N ASP A 3 0.99 14.21 -17.88
CA ASP A 3 -0.03 13.34 -17.32
C ASP A 3 0.41 13.02 -15.89
N SER A 4 -0.32 13.50 -14.89
CA SER A 4 0.10 13.44 -13.48
C SER A 4 0.13 12.01 -12.91
N GLY A 5 -0.07 10.97 -13.73
CA GLY A 5 -0.31 9.60 -13.30
C GLY A 5 -1.69 9.38 -12.65
N LEU A 6 -2.31 10.45 -12.13
CA LEU A 6 -3.60 10.37 -11.47
C LEU A 6 -4.76 10.28 -12.45
N HIS A 7 -5.57 9.24 -12.33
CA HIS A 7 -6.84 9.09 -13.03
C HIS A 7 -7.88 10.09 -12.51
N ALA A 8 -8.95 10.31 -13.29
CA ALA A 8 -9.99 11.29 -12.94
C ALA A 8 -10.64 11.02 -11.57
N GLY A 9 -10.93 9.75 -11.26
CA GLY A 9 -11.53 9.36 -9.98
C GLY A 9 -10.60 9.60 -8.78
N GLU A 10 -9.30 9.36 -8.94
CA GLU A 10 -8.31 9.62 -7.89
C GLU A 10 -8.20 11.11 -7.58
N ARG A 11 -8.17 11.95 -8.62
CA ARG A 11 -8.14 13.42 -8.44
C ARG A 11 -9.36 13.91 -7.68
N GLU A 12 -10.54 13.39 -8.00
CA GLU A 12 -11.77 13.76 -7.32
C GLU A 12 -11.79 13.28 -5.86
N ALA A 13 -11.35 12.04 -5.60
CA ALA A 13 -11.23 11.50 -4.24
C ALA A 13 -10.26 12.32 -3.38
N ILE A 14 -9.11 12.70 -3.95
CA ILE A 14 -8.12 13.53 -3.25
C ILE A 14 -8.65 14.94 -3.03
N SER A 15 -9.28 15.55 -4.04
CA SER A 15 -9.89 16.88 -3.90
C SER A 15 -10.94 16.90 -2.79
N LEU A 16 -11.80 15.88 -2.75
CA LEU A 16 -12.82 15.74 -1.72
C LEU A 16 -12.18 15.54 -0.33
N ALA A 17 -11.12 14.74 -0.23
CA ALA A 17 -10.42 14.52 1.02
C ALA A 17 -9.81 15.80 1.58
N LEU A 18 -9.20 16.63 0.71
CA LEU A 18 -8.66 17.93 1.08
C LEU A 18 -9.76 18.89 1.55
N GLU A 19 -10.89 18.97 0.82
CA GLU A 19 -12.03 19.80 1.19
C GLU A 19 -12.61 19.39 2.56
N ARG A 20 -12.74 18.09 2.79
CA ARG A 20 -13.29 17.53 4.03
C ARG A 20 -12.27 17.46 5.17
N ARG A 21 -11.00 17.82 4.93
CA ARG A 21 -9.90 17.64 5.88
C ARG A 21 -9.84 16.21 6.42
N ALA A 22 -10.05 15.26 5.53
CA ALA A 22 -10.00 13.85 5.87
C ALA A 22 -8.58 13.48 6.34
N SER A 23 -8.49 12.64 7.36
CA SER A 23 -7.19 12.16 7.84
C SER A 23 -6.56 11.13 6.89
N TYR A 24 -7.38 10.44 6.10
CA TYR A 24 -6.96 9.33 5.25
C TYR A 24 -7.76 9.30 3.94
N VAL A 25 -7.13 8.77 2.89
CA VAL A 25 -7.79 8.42 1.61
C VAL A 25 -7.52 6.97 1.29
N LEU A 26 -8.56 6.18 1.03
CA LEU A 26 -8.38 4.80 0.58
C LEU A 26 -7.90 4.80 -0.87
N CYS A 27 -6.75 4.18 -1.13
CA CYS A 27 -6.14 4.17 -2.45
C CYS A 27 -5.27 2.92 -2.67
N ASP A 28 -5.51 2.23 -3.78
CA ASP A 28 -4.78 1.07 -4.28
C ASP A 28 -3.80 1.41 -5.42
N ASP A 29 -3.98 2.56 -6.09
CA ASP A 29 -3.09 3.04 -7.13
C ASP A 29 -1.74 3.56 -6.59
N ARG A 30 -0.64 3.16 -7.22
CA ARG A 30 0.71 3.49 -6.75
C ARG A 30 1.07 4.96 -6.99
N ASP A 31 0.71 5.51 -8.14
CA ASP A 31 1.11 6.87 -8.53
C ASP A 31 0.30 7.90 -7.73
N ALA A 32 -0.99 7.64 -7.52
CA ALA A 32 -1.82 8.43 -6.63
C ALA A 32 -1.31 8.42 -5.18
N ARG A 33 -0.81 7.29 -4.68
CA ARG A 33 -0.20 7.20 -3.34
C ARG A 33 1.03 8.09 -3.20
N LEU A 34 1.97 8.01 -4.16
CA LEU A 34 3.16 8.84 -4.16
C LEU A 34 2.81 10.33 -4.21
N TRP A 35 1.79 10.68 -4.98
CA TRP A 35 1.34 12.07 -5.10
C TRP A 35 0.70 12.58 -3.80
N MET A 36 -0.15 11.78 -3.16
CA MET A 36 -0.75 12.11 -1.86
C MET A 36 0.31 12.30 -0.78
N GLU A 37 1.28 11.38 -0.70
CA GLU A 37 2.40 11.48 0.24
C GLU A 37 3.20 12.78 0.02
N ALA A 38 3.41 13.19 -1.24
CA ALA A 38 4.11 14.43 -1.57
C ALA A 38 3.37 15.71 -1.12
N ILE A 39 2.04 15.67 -1.01
CA ILE A 39 1.22 16.79 -0.53
C ILE A 39 0.83 16.68 0.94
N GLY A 40 1.35 15.68 1.66
CA GLY A 40 1.06 15.47 3.09
C GLY A 40 -0.33 14.88 3.38
N LEU A 41 -0.97 14.27 2.38
CA LEU A 41 -2.21 13.51 2.56
C LEU A 41 -1.85 12.03 2.72
N GLU A 42 -2.38 11.36 3.75
CA GLU A 42 -1.97 9.98 4.05
C GLU A 42 -2.84 8.96 3.28
N PRO A 43 -2.27 8.26 2.27
CA PRO A 43 -2.99 7.17 1.63
C PRO A 43 -3.10 5.96 2.57
N LEU A 44 -4.27 5.33 2.56
CA LEU A 44 -4.54 4.10 3.28
C LEU A 44 -4.84 3.00 2.26
N GLY A 45 -4.15 1.86 2.36
CA GLY A 45 -4.53 0.64 1.64
C GLY A 45 -5.15 -0.39 2.57
N CYS A 46 -5.57 -1.55 2.06
CA CYS A 46 -6.15 -2.63 2.86
C CYS A 46 -5.29 -3.03 4.06
N ILE A 47 -3.98 -3.19 3.87
CA ILE A 47 -3.03 -3.49 4.95
C ILE A 47 -3.02 -2.37 6.01
N GLY A 48 -3.05 -1.11 5.57
CA GLY A 48 -3.10 0.05 6.47
C GLY A 48 -4.37 0.06 7.33
N ILE A 49 -5.51 -0.35 6.76
CA ILE A 49 -6.77 -0.53 7.51
C ILE A 49 -6.58 -1.58 8.61
N LEU A 50 -6.01 -2.75 8.29
CA LEU A 50 -5.81 -3.81 9.28
C LEU A 50 -4.84 -3.37 10.40
N LEU A 51 -3.74 -2.72 10.05
CA LEU A 51 -2.79 -2.19 11.03
C LEU A 51 -3.44 -1.15 11.95
N ARG A 52 -4.28 -0.28 11.39
CA ARG A 52 -5.03 0.71 12.18
C ARG A 52 -6.03 0.02 13.10
N ALA A 53 -6.76 -0.97 12.62
CA ALA A 53 -7.69 -1.73 13.45
C ALA A 53 -6.99 -2.46 14.61
N LYS A 54 -5.76 -2.99 14.40
CA LYS A 54 -4.93 -3.52 15.49
C LYS A 54 -4.54 -2.45 16.49
N ARG A 55 -4.05 -1.29 16.03
CA ARG A 55 -3.68 -0.16 16.91
C ARG A 55 -4.85 0.37 17.75
N LEU A 56 -6.07 0.30 17.22
CA LEU A 56 -7.30 0.68 17.91
C LEU A 56 -7.83 -0.42 18.86
N GLY A 57 -7.15 -1.57 18.94
CA GLY A 57 -7.58 -2.71 19.77
C GLY A 57 -8.79 -3.47 19.22
N ILE A 58 -9.22 -3.20 17.98
CA ILE A 58 -10.32 -3.91 17.31
C ILE A 58 -9.84 -5.28 16.86
N LEU A 59 -8.61 -5.37 16.35
CA LEU A 59 -7.97 -6.63 15.99
C LEU A 59 -6.95 -7.04 17.08
N PRO A 60 -7.11 -8.22 17.69
CA PRO A 60 -6.16 -8.70 18.70
C PRO A 60 -4.81 -9.14 18.08
N ALA A 61 -4.83 -9.56 16.81
CA ALA A 61 -3.65 -9.98 16.06
C ALA A 61 -3.80 -9.56 14.59
N ILE A 62 -2.68 -9.23 13.94
CA ILE A 62 -2.67 -8.82 12.53
C ILE A 62 -2.47 -10.01 11.58
N LYS A 63 -1.84 -11.09 12.06
CA LYS A 63 -1.49 -12.25 11.21
C LYS A 63 -2.71 -12.92 10.57
N PRO A 64 -3.79 -13.30 11.31
CA PRO A 64 -4.93 -13.98 10.69
C PRO A 64 -5.60 -13.19 9.54
N PRO A 65 -5.99 -11.91 9.71
CA PRO A 65 -6.59 -11.17 8.60
C PRO A 65 -5.58 -10.87 7.48
N LEU A 66 -4.28 -10.78 7.78
CA LEU A 66 -3.25 -10.64 6.76
C LEU A 66 -3.07 -11.92 5.93
N ASP A 67 -3.23 -13.09 6.55
CA ASP A 67 -3.28 -14.39 5.87
C ASP A 67 -4.51 -14.48 4.97
N ASP A 68 -5.68 -14.10 5.48
CA ASP A 68 -6.92 -14.07 4.71
C ASP A 68 -6.78 -13.19 3.46
N LEU A 69 -6.17 -12.00 3.57
CA LEU A 69 -5.89 -11.13 2.42
C LEU A 69 -5.07 -11.83 1.33
N ARG A 70 -4.09 -12.65 1.70
CA ARG A 70 -3.28 -13.43 0.74
C ARG A 70 -4.11 -14.53 0.06
N THR A 71 -5.07 -15.12 0.76
CA THR A 71 -5.92 -16.19 0.20
C THR A 71 -6.94 -15.66 -0.82
N VAL A 72 -7.46 -14.44 -0.62
CA VAL A 72 -8.49 -13.85 -1.50
C VAL A 72 -7.90 -13.14 -2.73
N GLY A 73 -6.59 -13.23 -2.94
CA GLY A 73 -5.91 -12.70 -4.14
C GLY A 73 -5.36 -11.28 -4.01
N LEU A 74 -5.33 -10.70 -2.81
CA LEU A 74 -4.67 -9.42 -2.58
C LEU A 74 -3.15 -9.67 -2.46
N TYR A 75 -2.36 -9.08 -3.37
CA TYR A 75 -0.93 -9.34 -3.40
C TYR A 75 -0.21 -8.65 -2.24
N VAL A 76 0.21 -9.44 -1.26
CA VAL A 76 1.13 -9.02 -0.20
C VAL A 76 2.44 -9.78 -0.40
N GLY A 77 3.45 -9.10 -0.94
CA GLY A 77 4.76 -9.71 -1.17
C GLY A 77 5.38 -10.20 0.14
N ASP A 78 6.08 -11.34 0.10
CA ASP A 78 6.62 -12.01 1.30
C ASP A 78 7.48 -11.08 2.15
N ARG A 79 8.28 -10.23 1.51
CA ARG A 79 9.10 -9.23 2.22
C ARG A 79 8.25 -8.28 3.07
N LEU A 80 7.19 -7.72 2.49
CA LEU A 80 6.29 -6.80 3.19
C LEU A 80 5.53 -7.54 4.29
N TYR A 81 5.05 -8.74 3.98
CA TYR A 81 4.37 -9.61 4.94
C TYR A 81 5.23 -9.87 6.18
N GLN A 82 6.46 -10.37 6.02
CA GLN A 82 7.36 -10.63 7.14
C GLN A 82 7.76 -9.35 7.90
N GLN A 83 7.93 -8.23 7.20
CA GLN A 83 8.20 -6.93 7.82
C GLN A 83 7.04 -6.48 8.71
N ILE A 84 5.80 -6.67 8.28
CA ILE A 84 4.61 -6.34 9.07
C ILE A 84 4.57 -7.21 10.32
N LEU A 85 4.71 -8.53 10.18
CA LEU A 85 4.69 -9.44 11.33
C LEU A 85 5.76 -9.09 12.37
N ALA A 86 7.01 -8.87 11.92
CA ALA A 86 8.11 -8.51 12.80
C ALA A 86 7.87 -7.18 13.53
N ARG A 87 7.37 -6.15 12.84
CA ARG A 87 7.08 -4.82 13.43
C ARG A 87 5.95 -4.89 14.45
N GLU A 88 4.96 -5.73 14.21
CA GLU A 88 3.77 -5.85 15.02
C GLU A 88 3.89 -6.93 16.12
N GLY A 89 5.09 -7.50 16.30
CA GLY A 89 5.39 -8.49 17.34
C GLY A 89 4.77 -9.88 17.10
N GLU A 90 4.38 -10.18 15.86
CA GLU A 90 3.78 -11.46 15.49
C GLU A 90 4.85 -12.51 15.10
N PRO A 91 4.52 -13.81 15.16
CA PRO A 91 5.41 -14.88 14.71
C PRO A 91 5.73 -14.76 13.21
N VAL A 92 7.00 -14.52 12.89
CA VAL A 92 7.55 -14.47 11.52
C VAL A 92 7.68 -15.91 10.98
N ASP A 93 7.23 -16.15 9.75
CA ASP A 93 7.33 -17.48 9.15
C ASP A 93 8.77 -17.70 8.67
N ARG A 94 9.50 -18.62 9.32
CA ARG A 94 10.93 -18.86 9.06
C ARG A 94 11.22 -19.73 7.81
N ALA A 95 10.20 -20.13 7.05
CA ALA A 95 10.36 -21.08 5.94
C ALA A 95 9.75 -20.60 4.61
N SER A 96 10.55 -19.90 3.80
CA SER A 96 10.86 -20.24 2.38
C SER A 96 11.37 -19.01 1.61
N PRO A 97 12.64 -19.01 1.15
CA PRO A 97 13.07 -18.14 0.08
C PRO A 97 12.70 -18.81 -1.26
N SER A 98 11.54 -18.49 -1.82
CA SER A 98 11.12 -18.92 -3.17
C SER A 98 9.98 -17.99 -3.60
N ALA A 99 10.03 -17.23 -4.68
CA ALA A 99 11.00 -17.06 -5.74
C ALA A 99 10.73 -15.70 -6.43
N ARG A 100 11.75 -15.20 -7.12
CA ARG A 100 11.76 -14.08 -8.10
C ARG A 100 11.82 -12.67 -7.51
N GLN A 101 13.07 -12.21 -7.47
CA GLN A 101 13.43 -10.85 -7.84
C GLN A 101 12.69 -10.43 -9.12
N SER A 102 12.05 -9.28 -9.04
CA SER A 102 11.99 -8.31 -10.13
C SER A 102 12.03 -6.94 -9.47
N ASP A 103 13.24 -6.56 -9.04
CA ASP A 103 13.69 -5.20 -9.26
C ASP A 103 13.67 -4.93 -10.78
N GLU A 104 13.34 -3.69 -11.14
CA GLU A 104 13.52 -3.08 -12.47
C GLU A 104 12.58 -3.54 -13.60
N THR A 105 11.55 -2.72 -13.86
CA THR A 105 11.55 -2.00 -15.13
C THR A 105 11.45 -0.51 -14.85
N ASP A 106 12.64 0.10 -14.89
CA ASP A 106 12.89 1.52 -15.14
C ASP A 106 12.07 2.00 -16.35
N GLY A 107 11.20 2.97 -16.11
CA GLY A 107 10.68 3.83 -17.14
C GLY A 107 11.75 4.85 -17.52
N SER A 108 12.62 4.50 -18.46
CA SER A 108 13.46 5.49 -19.13
C SER A 108 13.32 5.39 -20.65
N ARG A 109 12.70 6.45 -21.18
CA ARG A 109 12.83 6.88 -22.56
C ARG A 109 14.29 7.26 -22.78
N THR A 110 14.92 6.71 -23.82
CA THR A 110 15.83 7.48 -24.68
C THR A 110 15.88 6.83 -26.07
N SER A 111 15.19 7.48 -27.02
CA SER A 111 15.64 7.53 -28.42
C SER A 111 16.86 8.48 -28.45
N PRO A 112 17.95 8.13 -29.16
CA PRO A 112 18.23 8.91 -30.38
C PRO A 112 18.97 8.12 -31.48
N ALA A 113 18.59 8.39 -32.73
CA ALA A 113 19.46 8.75 -33.87
C ALA A 113 18.62 8.84 -35.14
#